data_AF-A0A672I895-F1
#
_entry.id   AF-A0A672I895-F1
#
_cell.length_a   1.000
_cell.length_b   1.000
_cell.length_c   1.000
_cell.angle_alpha   90.00
_cell.angle_beta   90.00
_cell.angle_gamma   90.00
#
_symmetry.space_group_name_H-M   'P 1'
#
loop_
_entity.id
_entity.type
_entity.pdbx_description
1 polymer ?
#
loop_
_entity_poly.entity_id
_entity_poly.type
_entity_poly.pdbx_seq_one_letter_code
_entity_poly.pdbx_strand_id
1 'polypeptide(L)'
;RTAVEAIDSAAVFPCIPLLHRTSSVLSKLLYALPNSPLQYPIQGYTVRPLTPTLIPGTFYPFCILLHSAFFKFENHEAVFPIAIKQPQVPVLYDMGTGRKTLLMNIRSQVTILTKTFLRYPQLKVLLASIRQFYPNITVIIADDSFEPEHISGENIQQYIMPPAQGWFAGRNLAVSQVVTKYFLWVDDDFLFTQNTKIEEFVKVMEAVPELDVVRIWSQFYFSILYEEGDEVEGGCLIRKSGGKFHPLPGFPKCSLADGVVNFFLARTDAVRRVGFDPQLQRVAHSEFFMDGLGLLMVATCKDVKISHQRKTEENTNPRYTEFRRPKNSDNNFKSQLHYFKNHLKCIRYS
;
A
#
# COMPACT_ATOMS: atom_id res chain seq x y z
N ARG A 1 -23.54 -4.00 41.34
CA ARG A 1 -24.45 -2.85 41.19
C ARG A 1 -24.37 -2.45 39.72
N THR A 2 -25.48 -2.67 39.03
CA THR A 2 -25.86 -2.22 37.67
C THR A 2 -24.80 -1.50 36.82
N ALA A 3 -24.32 -2.18 35.78
CA ALA A 3 -23.74 -1.53 34.61
C ALA A 3 -24.88 -0.84 33.86
N VAL A 4 -24.80 0.49 33.71
CA VAL A 4 -25.77 1.25 32.93
C VAL A 4 -25.20 1.35 31.51
N GLU A 5 -25.77 0.59 30.59
CA GLU A 5 -25.61 0.80 29.16
C GLU A 5 -26.50 1.98 28.78
N ALA A 6 -25.94 3.19 28.79
CA ALA A 6 -26.62 4.36 28.27
C ALA A 6 -26.22 4.54 26.80
N ILE A 7 -27.05 4.02 25.88
CA ILE A 7 -27.08 4.53 24.51
C ILE A 7 -27.88 5.83 24.58
N ASP A 8 -27.26 6.88 25.10
CA ASP A 8 -27.91 8.18 25.19
C ASP A 8 -27.63 8.98 23.92
N SER A 9 -28.69 9.14 23.13
CA SER A 9 -29.11 10.36 22.43
C SER A 9 -28.01 11.25 21.84
N ALA A 10 -28.00 11.34 20.51
CA ALA A 10 -27.20 12.29 19.73
C ALA A 10 -27.08 13.66 20.40
N ALA A 11 -25.90 13.99 20.91
CA ALA A 11 -25.60 15.33 21.37
C ALA A 11 -25.44 16.25 20.15
N VAL A 12 -26.52 16.90 19.74
CA VAL A 12 -26.47 18.04 18.82
C VAL A 12 -25.91 19.22 19.62
N PHE A 13 -24.62 19.51 19.46
CA PHE A 13 -24.05 20.74 20.00
C PHE A 13 -24.59 21.94 19.18
N PRO A 14 -25.19 22.97 19.81
CA PRO A 14 -25.54 24.18 19.11
C PRO A 14 -24.27 24.93 18.69
N CYS A 15 -24.23 25.44 17.46
CA CYS A 15 -23.16 26.30 16.98
C CYS A 15 -23.08 27.57 17.84
N ILE A 16 -22.02 27.71 18.64
CA ILE A 16 -21.70 28.92 19.38
C ILE A 16 -20.75 29.78 18.52
N PRO A 17 -21.04 31.06 18.25
CA PRO A 17 -20.10 31.96 17.58
C PRO A 17 -18.85 32.17 18.45
N LEU A 18 -17.67 32.00 17.86
CA LEU A 18 -16.39 32.27 18.51
C LEU A 18 -16.32 33.72 19.01
N LEU A 19 -16.35 33.92 20.33
CA LEU A 19 -15.70 35.02 21.05
C LEU A 19 -15.74 34.75 22.57
N HIS A 20 -14.96 33.76 23.00
CA HIS A 20 -14.23 33.66 24.29
C HIS A 20 -13.81 32.20 24.51
N ARG A 21 -12.52 31.90 24.35
CA ARG A 21 -11.95 30.59 24.71
C ARG A 21 -11.87 30.49 26.24
N THR A 22 -12.75 29.71 26.86
CA THR A 22 -12.43 29.04 28.13
C THR A 22 -11.78 27.70 27.79
N SER A 23 -10.63 27.41 28.39
CA SER A 23 -9.88 26.18 28.13
C SER A 23 -10.70 24.97 28.58
N SER A 24 -11.30 24.27 27.62
CA SER A 24 -11.98 23.00 27.86
C SER A 24 -10.97 21.90 28.23
N VAL A 25 -11.33 21.06 29.18
CA VAL A 25 -10.59 19.85 29.60
C VAL A 25 -10.37 18.88 28.41
N LEU A 26 -11.09 19.07 27.30
CA LEU A 26 -10.91 18.41 26.00
C LEU A 26 -9.61 18.78 25.24
N SER A 27 -8.78 19.70 25.75
CA SER A 27 -7.52 20.10 25.11
C SER A 27 -6.29 19.25 25.49
N LYS A 28 -6.49 18.15 26.23
CA LYS A 28 -5.41 17.22 26.59
C LYS A 28 -5.44 15.99 25.67
N LEU A 29 -4.52 15.95 24.70
CA LEU A 29 -4.24 14.75 23.91
C LEU A 29 -3.82 13.61 24.85
N LEU A 30 -4.51 12.48 24.77
CA LEU A 30 -4.06 11.24 25.38
C LEU A 30 -3.05 10.58 24.45
N TYR A 31 -1.77 10.62 24.82
CA TYR A 31 -0.72 9.87 24.15
C TYR A 31 -0.83 8.39 24.54
N ALA A 32 -1.07 7.51 23.56
CA ALA A 32 -0.83 6.09 23.76
C ALA A 32 0.69 5.86 23.91
N LEU A 33 1.12 5.34 25.06
CA LEU A 33 2.51 4.95 25.28
C LEU A 33 2.93 3.86 24.25
N PRO A 34 4.19 3.84 23.81
CA PRO A 34 4.70 2.79 22.94
C PRO A 34 4.45 1.41 23.58
N ASN A 35 3.89 0.47 22.81
CA ASN A 35 3.47 -0.89 23.22
C ASN A 35 2.11 -1.02 23.94
N SER A 36 1.22 -0.04 23.78
CA SER A 36 -0.18 -0.23 24.16
C SER A 36 -0.91 -1.13 23.14
N PRO A 37 -1.72 -2.12 23.57
CA PRO A 37 -2.57 -2.92 22.67
C PRO A 37 -3.63 -2.08 21.91
N LEU A 38 -3.74 -0.78 22.22
CA LEU A 38 -4.58 0.20 21.53
C LEU A 38 -3.91 0.82 20.28
N GLN A 39 -2.64 0.49 19.99
CA GLN A 39 -1.82 1.25 19.03
C GLN A 39 -1.98 0.83 17.55
N TYR A 40 -2.70 -0.24 17.20
CA TYR A 40 -2.90 -0.60 15.77
C TYR A 40 -3.97 -1.68 15.52
N PRO A 41 -4.81 -1.49 14.48
CA PRO A 41 -5.92 -0.54 14.49
C PRO A 41 -7.07 -1.04 15.38
N ILE A 42 -7.64 -0.15 16.20
CA ILE A 42 -8.94 -0.38 16.82
C ILE A 42 -9.97 -0.31 15.69
N GLN A 43 -10.53 -1.46 15.30
CA GLN A 43 -11.71 -1.46 14.44
C GLN A 43 -12.85 -0.83 15.25
N GLY A 44 -13.18 0.42 14.96
CA GLY A 44 -14.40 1.06 15.48
C GLY A 44 -15.63 0.24 15.10
N TYR A 45 -16.72 0.40 15.86
CA TYR A 45 -17.98 -0.25 15.53
C TYR A 45 -18.55 0.29 14.21
N THR A 46 -18.85 -0.61 13.28
CA THR A 46 -19.53 -0.26 12.02
C THR A 46 -21.02 -0.46 12.20
N VAL A 47 -21.78 0.63 12.10
CA VAL A 47 -23.25 0.61 12.12
C VAL A 47 -23.79 1.04 10.77
N ARG A 48 -24.74 0.26 10.22
CA ARG A 48 -25.48 0.66 9.02
C ARG A 48 -26.63 1.57 9.44
N PRO A 49 -26.73 2.80 8.92
CA PRO A 49 -27.92 3.61 9.15
C PRO A 49 -29.13 2.93 8.50
N LEU A 50 -30.15 2.60 9.30
CA LEU A 50 -31.40 2.00 8.84
C LEU A 50 -32.34 3.05 8.21
N THR A 51 -32.11 4.32 8.51
CA THR A 51 -32.88 5.46 8.02
C THR A 51 -31.93 6.56 7.52
N PRO A 52 -32.11 7.09 6.30
CA PRO A 52 -31.40 8.28 5.86
C PRO A 52 -31.85 9.45 6.75
N THR A 53 -30.92 9.97 7.54
CA THR A 53 -31.16 11.13 8.40
C THR A 53 -30.52 12.34 7.75
N LEU A 54 -31.31 13.40 7.56
CA LEU A 54 -30.80 14.70 7.11
C LEU A 54 -29.78 15.20 8.13
N ILE A 55 -28.54 15.45 7.70
CA ILE A 55 -27.53 16.07 8.57
C ILE A 55 -27.96 17.52 8.80
N PRO A 56 -28.36 17.91 10.03
CA PRO A 56 -28.76 19.29 10.29
C PRO A 56 -27.52 20.18 10.18
N GLY A 57 -27.55 21.18 9.28
CA GLY A 57 -26.47 22.19 9.18
C GLY A 57 -25.79 22.34 7.82
N THR A 58 -26.42 21.95 6.71
CA THR A 58 -25.91 22.24 5.35
C THR A 58 -26.05 23.73 4.98
N PHE A 59 -25.33 24.59 5.69
CA PHE A 59 -24.90 25.91 5.22
C PHE A 59 -23.39 26.14 5.45
N TYR A 60 -22.67 25.17 6.04
CA TYR A 60 -21.21 25.19 6.12
C TYR A 60 -20.61 23.86 5.61
N PRO A 61 -19.53 23.87 4.80
CA PRO A 61 -19.15 22.71 3.99
C PRO A 61 -18.39 21.61 4.74
N PHE A 62 -18.20 21.72 6.06
CA PHE A 62 -17.41 20.78 6.84
C PHE A 62 -18.04 20.53 8.22
N CYS A 63 -18.97 19.58 8.29
CA CYS A 63 -19.40 18.97 9.55
C CYS A 63 -19.35 17.45 9.39
N ILE A 64 -18.27 16.84 9.88
CA ILE A 64 -18.19 15.38 10.06
C ILE A 64 -18.92 15.08 11.38
N LEU A 65 -20.01 14.31 11.31
CA LEU A 65 -20.68 13.79 12.50
C LEU A 65 -19.79 12.73 13.14
N LEU A 66 -18.89 13.18 14.03
CA LEU A 66 -18.12 12.31 14.92
C LEU A 66 -19.05 11.82 16.01
N HIS A 67 -19.69 10.67 15.79
CA HIS A 67 -20.27 9.93 16.89
C HIS A 67 -19.12 9.33 17.71
N SER A 68 -19.18 9.47 19.03
CA SER A 68 -18.24 8.83 19.94
C SER A 68 -19.01 8.00 20.95
N ALA A 69 -18.52 6.81 21.25
CA ALA A 69 -18.94 6.04 22.41
C ALA A 69 -17.91 6.27 23.52
N PHE A 70 -18.34 6.41 24.76
CA PHE A 70 -17.43 6.49 25.89
C PHE A 70 -17.77 5.40 26.90
N PHE A 71 -16.74 4.71 27.39
CA PHE A 71 -16.82 3.78 28.49
C PHE A 71 -16.16 4.41 29.71
N LYS A 72 -16.92 4.56 30.79
CA LYS A 72 -16.43 5.16 32.04
C LYS A 72 -16.48 4.14 33.17
N PHE A 73 -15.34 3.89 33.80
CA PHE A 73 -15.23 3.06 35.00
C PHE A 73 -14.38 3.79 36.04
N GLU A 74 -15.01 4.12 37.18
CA GLU A 74 -14.42 4.99 38.20
C GLU A 74 -13.89 6.32 37.61
N ASN A 75 -12.58 6.57 37.73
CA ASN A 75 -11.90 7.76 37.22
C ASN A 75 -11.31 7.57 35.82
N HIS A 76 -11.56 6.42 35.20
CA HIS A 76 -11.04 6.10 33.87
C HIS A 76 -12.14 6.26 32.83
N GLU A 77 -11.80 6.92 31.74
CA GLU A 77 -12.67 7.15 30.59
C GLU A 77 -11.95 6.69 29.33
N ALA A 78 -12.60 5.80 28.58
CA ALA A 78 -12.15 5.37 27.26
C ALA A 78 -13.15 5.89 26.23
N VAL A 79 -12.67 6.72 25.30
CA VAL A 79 -13.49 7.27 24.22
C VAL A 79 -13.16 6.55 22.91
N PHE A 80 -14.17 6.03 22.25
CA PHE A 80 -14.08 5.31 20.99
C PHE A 80 -14.75 6.14 19.88
N PRO A 81 -14.04 6.51 18.81
CA PRO A 81 -14.68 7.11 17.65
C PRO A 81 -15.56 6.06 16.94
N ILE A 82 -16.79 6.42 16.63
CA ILE A 82 -17.70 5.62 15.81
C ILE A 82 -17.56 6.09 14.36
N ALA A 83 -16.98 5.24 13.52
CA ALA A 83 -16.89 5.49 12.09
C ALA A 83 -18.11 4.90 11.38
N ILE A 84 -19.06 5.75 11.00
CA ILE A 84 -20.18 5.32 10.15
C ILE A 84 -19.66 5.16 8.72
N LYS A 85 -19.60 3.92 8.23
CA LYS A 85 -19.15 3.61 6.88
C LYS A 85 -20.15 2.68 6.19
N GLN A 86 -20.34 2.88 4.89
CA GLN A 86 -21.12 1.95 4.08
C GLN A 86 -20.35 0.62 3.99
N PRO A 87 -21.02 -0.54 4.18
CA PRO A 87 -20.39 -1.84 3.96
C PRO A 87 -19.88 -1.92 2.51
N GLN A 88 -18.66 -2.41 2.33
CA GLN A 88 -18.12 -2.65 0.99
C GLN A 88 -18.74 -3.91 0.40
N VAL A 89 -19.10 -3.86 -0.88
CA VAL A 89 -19.52 -5.04 -1.63
C VAL A 89 -18.28 -5.92 -1.84
N PRO A 90 -18.29 -7.20 -1.44
CA PRO A 90 -17.13 -8.06 -1.59
C PRO A 90 -16.87 -8.33 -3.07
N VAL A 91 -15.61 -8.19 -3.49
CA VAL A 91 -15.14 -8.64 -4.81
C VAL A 91 -14.72 -10.10 -4.68
N LEU A 92 -15.44 -10.98 -5.36
CA LEU A 92 -15.14 -12.42 -5.36
C LEU A 92 -14.25 -12.77 -6.54
N TYR A 93 -13.29 -13.66 -6.28
CA TYR A 93 -12.42 -14.24 -7.29
C TYR A 93 -12.63 -15.75 -7.31
N ASP A 94 -12.75 -16.32 -8.51
CA ASP A 94 -12.79 -17.78 -8.65
C ASP A 94 -11.38 -18.34 -8.45
N MET A 95 -11.20 -19.04 -7.33
CA MET A 95 -9.95 -19.66 -6.92
C MET A 95 -9.86 -21.13 -7.36
N GLY A 96 -10.85 -21.63 -8.11
CA GLY A 96 -10.96 -23.03 -8.52
C GLY A 96 -11.35 -23.97 -7.37
N THR A 97 -12.04 -25.06 -7.68
CA THR A 97 -12.44 -26.09 -6.72
C THR A 97 -11.51 -27.31 -6.81
N GLY A 98 -10.62 -27.50 -5.82
CA GLY A 98 -9.90 -28.77 -5.63
C GLY A 98 -8.38 -28.68 -5.34
N ARG A 99 -7.87 -29.71 -4.65
CA ARG A 99 -6.45 -29.90 -4.24
C ARG A 99 -5.48 -30.19 -5.42
N LYS A 100 -5.99 -30.54 -6.60
CA LYS A 100 -5.23 -30.67 -7.86
C LYS A 100 -5.33 -29.32 -8.58
N THR A 101 -4.36 -28.42 -8.61
CA THR A 101 -2.93 -28.52 -8.33
C THR A 101 -2.50 -27.11 -7.94
N LEU A 102 -1.77 -26.92 -6.83
CA LEU A 102 -1.37 -25.60 -6.32
C LEU A 102 -0.81 -24.66 -7.42
N LEU A 103 -0.06 -25.21 -8.38
CA LEU A 103 0.49 -24.52 -9.56
C LEU A 103 -0.56 -24.07 -10.59
N MET A 104 -1.60 -24.89 -10.86
CA MET A 104 -2.73 -24.46 -11.70
C MET A 104 -3.47 -23.29 -11.04
N ASN A 105 -3.46 -23.25 -9.71
CA ASN A 105 -4.12 -22.21 -8.95
C ASN A 105 -3.35 -20.87 -8.97
N ILE A 106 -2.01 -20.90 -9.02
CA ILE A 106 -1.23 -19.64 -9.12
C ILE A 106 -1.53 -18.88 -10.40
N ARG A 107 -1.69 -19.57 -11.54
CA ARG A 107 -1.98 -18.91 -12.82
C ARG A 107 -3.28 -18.09 -12.78
N SER A 108 -4.35 -18.62 -12.19
CA SER A 108 -5.64 -17.94 -12.10
C SER A 108 -5.65 -16.84 -11.03
N GLN A 109 -4.74 -16.91 -10.05
CA GLN A 109 -4.69 -15.99 -8.93
C GLN A 109 -3.72 -14.83 -9.10
N VAL A 110 -2.63 -15.03 -9.84
CA VAL A 110 -1.49 -14.12 -9.89
C VAL A 110 -1.12 -13.77 -11.31
N THR A 111 -0.99 -12.48 -11.58
CA THR A 111 -0.33 -11.96 -12.79
C THR A 111 1.01 -11.35 -12.42
N ILE A 112 2.07 -11.64 -13.17
CA ILE A 112 3.37 -10.99 -12.96
C ILE A 112 3.37 -9.67 -13.73
N LEU A 113 3.77 -8.59 -13.07
CA LEU A 113 3.91 -7.27 -13.70
C LEU A 113 5.37 -6.86 -13.71
N THR A 114 5.79 -6.31 -14.83
CA THR A 114 7.10 -5.66 -14.93
C THR A 114 7.01 -4.40 -15.76
N LYS A 115 8.01 -3.54 -15.59
CA LYS A 115 8.17 -2.33 -16.38
C LYS A 115 9.59 -2.29 -16.93
N THR A 116 9.70 -2.10 -18.23
CA THR A 116 10.98 -2.00 -18.93
C THR A 116 11.19 -0.60 -19.48
N PHE A 117 12.46 -0.23 -19.64
CA PHE A 117 12.90 0.98 -20.35
C PHE A 117 14.31 0.74 -20.87
N LEU A 118 14.47 0.60 -22.18
CA LEU A 118 15.77 0.43 -22.84
C LEU A 118 16.60 -0.78 -22.34
N ARG A 119 15.95 -1.79 -21.74
CA ARG A 119 16.57 -2.95 -21.08
C ARG A 119 16.02 -4.29 -21.56
N TYR A 120 15.80 -4.42 -22.88
CA TYR A 120 15.33 -5.66 -23.50
C TYR A 120 16.20 -6.90 -23.21
N PRO A 121 17.55 -6.82 -23.16
CA PRO A 121 18.36 -7.98 -22.78
C PRO A 121 18.00 -8.51 -21.39
N GLN A 122 17.84 -7.64 -20.40
CA GLN A 122 17.44 -8.02 -19.04
C GLN A 122 16.02 -8.56 -19.01
N LEU A 123 15.10 -7.88 -19.69
CA LEU A 123 13.70 -8.31 -19.78
C LEU A 123 13.60 -9.73 -20.38
N LYS A 124 14.35 -10.03 -21.44
CA LYS A 124 14.38 -11.37 -22.06
C LYS A 124 14.90 -12.44 -21.09
N VAL A 125 15.94 -12.13 -20.30
CA VAL A 125 16.46 -13.05 -19.26
C VAL A 125 15.42 -13.25 -18.15
N LEU A 126 14.76 -12.18 -17.69
CA LEU A 126 13.66 -12.28 -16.72
C LEU A 126 12.56 -13.20 -17.26
N LEU A 127 12.06 -12.94 -18.47
CA LEU A 127 10.98 -13.72 -19.09
C LEU A 127 11.37 -15.19 -19.25
N ALA A 128 12.59 -15.49 -19.72
CA ALA A 128 13.08 -16.85 -19.83
C ALA A 128 13.10 -17.56 -18.47
N SER A 129 13.58 -16.89 -17.42
CA SER A 129 13.58 -17.46 -16.06
C SER A 129 12.17 -17.66 -15.49
N ILE A 130 11.24 -16.73 -15.75
CA ILE A 130 9.83 -16.91 -15.37
C ILE A 130 9.27 -18.16 -16.06
N ARG A 131 9.49 -18.31 -17.37
CA ARG A 131 8.96 -19.43 -18.15
C ARG A 131 9.53 -20.78 -17.70
N GLN A 132 10.74 -20.82 -17.15
CA GLN A 132 11.32 -22.03 -16.57
C GLN A 132 10.54 -22.56 -15.34
N PHE A 133 10.02 -21.68 -14.49
CA PHE A 133 9.35 -22.06 -13.23
C PHE A 133 7.82 -21.92 -13.28
N TYR A 134 7.31 -21.00 -14.09
CA TYR A 134 5.90 -20.65 -14.25
C TYR A 134 5.55 -20.48 -15.75
N PRO A 135 5.56 -21.57 -16.54
CA PRO A 135 5.45 -21.50 -18.01
C PRO A 135 4.17 -20.83 -18.51
N ASN A 136 3.05 -21.01 -17.78
CA ASN A 136 1.73 -20.56 -18.21
C ASN A 136 1.24 -19.30 -17.48
N ILE A 137 2.06 -18.66 -16.64
CA ILE A 137 1.63 -17.45 -15.91
C ILE A 137 1.58 -16.25 -16.85
N THR A 138 0.56 -15.41 -16.68
CA THR A 138 0.46 -14.16 -17.43
C THR A 138 1.50 -13.17 -16.95
N VAL A 139 2.23 -12.58 -17.90
CA VAL A 139 3.18 -11.49 -17.65
C VAL A 139 2.71 -10.25 -18.41
N ILE A 140 2.51 -9.15 -17.69
CA ILE A 140 2.18 -7.85 -18.27
C ILE A 140 3.42 -6.95 -18.19
N ILE A 141 3.79 -6.37 -19.33
CA ILE A 141 4.97 -5.52 -19.49
C ILE A 141 4.48 -4.12 -19.83
N ALA A 142 4.74 -3.16 -18.95
CA ALA A 142 4.64 -1.74 -19.29
C ALA A 142 5.97 -1.28 -19.88
N ASP A 143 5.94 -0.68 -21.07
CA ASP A 143 7.14 -0.32 -21.81
C ASP A 143 7.07 1.14 -22.26
N ASP A 144 8.00 1.97 -21.79
CA ASP A 144 8.12 3.38 -22.17
C ASP A 144 9.44 3.66 -22.89
N SER A 145 10.02 2.65 -23.55
CA SER A 145 11.22 2.80 -24.36
C SER A 145 10.97 3.73 -25.55
N PHE A 146 12.01 4.44 -25.99
CA PHE A 146 11.91 5.34 -27.16
C PHE A 146 11.59 4.59 -28.46
N GLU A 147 12.19 3.42 -28.60
CA GLU A 147 12.03 2.54 -29.76
C GLU A 147 11.68 1.16 -29.23
N PRO A 148 10.38 0.87 -29.04
CA PRO A 148 10.01 -0.37 -28.39
C PRO A 148 10.28 -1.61 -29.24
N GLU A 149 10.96 -2.60 -28.69
CA GLU A 149 11.04 -3.94 -29.26
C GLU A 149 9.72 -4.68 -28.98
N HIS A 150 9.12 -5.26 -30.01
CA HIS A 150 7.91 -6.07 -29.84
C HIS A 150 8.26 -7.42 -29.19
N ILE A 151 7.79 -7.62 -27.96
CA ILE A 151 7.98 -8.85 -27.21
C ILE A 151 6.74 -9.73 -27.39
N SER A 152 6.93 -10.88 -28.04
CA SER A 152 5.87 -11.87 -28.28
C SER A 152 6.09 -13.15 -27.47
N GLY A 153 5.01 -13.86 -27.18
CA GLY A 153 5.02 -15.15 -26.51
C GLY A 153 3.68 -15.47 -25.86
N GLU A 154 3.44 -16.74 -25.56
CA GLU A 154 2.23 -17.15 -24.87
C GLU A 154 2.10 -16.47 -23.51
N ASN A 155 0.89 -15.99 -23.18
CA ASN A 155 0.58 -15.29 -21.93
C ASN A 155 1.52 -14.09 -21.65
N ILE A 156 2.00 -13.41 -22.68
CA ILE A 156 2.73 -12.13 -22.57
C ILE A 156 1.84 -11.03 -23.14
N GLN A 157 1.69 -9.95 -22.40
CA GLN A 157 0.98 -8.75 -22.85
C GLN A 157 1.92 -7.55 -22.68
N GLN A 158 2.31 -6.94 -23.79
CA GLN A 158 3.14 -5.73 -23.78
C GLN A 158 2.26 -4.52 -24.08
N TYR A 159 2.34 -3.50 -23.22
CA TYR A 159 1.63 -2.25 -23.36
C TYR A 159 2.65 -1.12 -23.51
N ILE A 160 2.64 -0.50 -24.68
CA ILE A 160 3.54 0.60 -25.03
C ILE A 160 2.96 1.92 -24.52
N MET A 161 3.76 2.64 -23.77
CA MET A 161 3.49 3.99 -23.29
C MET A 161 4.23 5.03 -24.13
N PRO A 162 3.83 6.31 -24.07
CA PRO A 162 4.69 7.38 -24.55
C PRO A 162 6.09 7.27 -23.93
N PRO A 163 7.15 7.65 -24.67
CA PRO A 163 8.50 7.45 -24.19
C PRO A 163 8.79 8.14 -22.85
N ALA A 164 9.56 7.45 -22.00
CA ALA A 164 10.14 7.99 -20.77
C ALA A 164 9.14 8.51 -19.73
N GLN A 165 7.86 8.09 -19.77
CA GLN A 165 6.80 8.48 -18.81
C GLN A 165 7.12 8.12 -17.35
N GLY A 166 7.98 7.14 -17.12
CA GLY A 166 8.56 6.90 -15.81
C GLY A 166 7.94 5.74 -15.03
N TRP A 167 8.48 5.55 -13.83
CA TRP A 167 8.31 4.35 -13.03
C TRP A 167 6.88 4.13 -12.52
N PHE A 168 6.28 5.15 -11.91
CA PHE A 168 4.94 5.06 -11.32
C PHE A 168 3.82 5.06 -12.37
N ALA A 169 3.98 5.81 -13.46
CA ALA A 169 3.08 5.73 -14.61
C ALA A 169 3.02 4.31 -15.20
N GLY A 170 4.17 3.66 -15.38
CA GLY A 170 4.23 2.27 -15.87
C GLY A 170 3.61 1.25 -14.90
N ARG A 171 3.77 1.46 -13.58
CA ARG A 171 3.08 0.63 -12.57
C ARG A 171 1.57 0.74 -12.69
N ASN A 172 1.04 1.96 -12.77
CA ASN A 172 -0.40 2.17 -12.93
C ASN A 172 -0.94 1.50 -14.19
N LEU A 173 -0.25 1.67 -15.33
CA LEU A 173 -0.65 1.00 -16.56
C LEU A 173 -0.70 -0.51 -16.35
N ALA A 174 0.38 -1.13 -15.89
CA ALA A 174 0.41 -2.59 -15.70
C ALA A 174 -0.69 -3.07 -14.75
N VAL A 175 -0.88 -2.40 -13.61
CA VAL A 175 -1.91 -2.75 -12.61
C VAL A 175 -3.32 -2.57 -13.18
N SER A 176 -3.56 -1.57 -14.03
CA SER A 176 -4.87 -1.35 -14.66
C SER A 176 -5.31 -2.51 -15.57
N GLN A 177 -4.35 -3.30 -16.07
CA GLN A 177 -4.61 -4.43 -16.97
C GLN A 177 -4.79 -5.78 -16.23
N VAL A 178 -4.58 -5.81 -14.91
CA VAL A 178 -4.69 -7.05 -14.11
C VAL A 178 -6.14 -7.48 -13.91
N VAL A 179 -6.44 -8.74 -14.20
CA VAL A 179 -7.77 -9.33 -13.94
C VAL A 179 -7.79 -10.27 -12.74
N THR A 180 -6.62 -10.72 -12.30
CA THR A 180 -6.45 -11.69 -11.22
C THR A 180 -6.50 -11.02 -9.83
N LYS A 181 -6.75 -11.81 -8.78
CA LYS A 181 -6.87 -11.33 -7.39
C LYS A 181 -5.61 -10.62 -6.91
N TYR A 182 -4.46 -11.17 -7.30
CA TYR A 182 -3.15 -10.66 -6.92
C TYR A 182 -2.30 -10.39 -8.15
N PHE A 183 -1.31 -9.53 -7.95
CA PHE A 183 -0.21 -9.42 -8.88
C PHE A 183 1.13 -9.45 -8.16
N LEU A 184 2.15 -9.95 -8.83
CA LEU A 184 3.53 -9.93 -8.36
C LEU A 184 4.30 -8.86 -9.14
N TRP A 185 4.79 -7.83 -8.45
CA TRP A 185 5.65 -6.81 -9.07
C TRP A 185 7.10 -7.28 -9.14
N VAL A 186 7.70 -7.27 -10.32
CA VAL A 186 9.12 -7.61 -10.53
C VAL A 186 9.83 -6.55 -11.38
N ASP A 187 11.09 -6.27 -11.05
CA ASP A 187 11.93 -5.42 -11.91
C ASP A 187 12.48 -6.29 -13.06
N ASP A 188 12.72 -5.67 -14.20
CA ASP A 188 13.21 -6.31 -15.44
C ASP A 188 14.58 -6.99 -15.31
N ASP A 189 15.36 -6.69 -14.27
CA ASP A 189 16.66 -7.30 -13.98
C ASP A 189 16.62 -8.43 -12.93
N PHE A 190 15.41 -8.83 -12.50
CA PHE A 190 15.26 -9.98 -11.61
C PHE A 190 15.47 -11.30 -12.35
N LEU A 191 15.78 -12.33 -11.57
CA LEU A 191 16.00 -13.69 -12.04
C LEU A 191 15.26 -14.67 -11.13
N PHE A 192 14.29 -15.39 -11.70
CA PHE A 192 13.58 -16.45 -10.98
C PHE A 192 14.48 -17.67 -10.83
N THR A 193 14.44 -18.28 -9.65
CA THR A 193 15.20 -19.48 -9.33
C THR A 193 14.30 -20.51 -8.66
N GLN A 194 14.84 -21.69 -8.35
CA GLN A 194 14.13 -22.70 -7.56
C GLN A 194 13.61 -22.17 -6.21
N ASN A 195 14.22 -21.10 -5.67
CA ASN A 195 13.85 -20.49 -4.39
C ASN A 195 12.80 -19.38 -4.52
N THR A 196 12.39 -19.03 -5.74
CA THR A 196 11.39 -17.98 -6.00
C THR A 196 10.00 -18.62 -6.09
N LYS A 197 9.32 -18.78 -4.95
CA LYS A 197 8.03 -19.47 -4.83
C LYS A 197 6.87 -18.49 -4.63
N ILE A 198 6.08 -18.25 -5.68
CA ILE A 198 4.89 -17.39 -5.64
C ILE A 198 3.82 -17.97 -4.70
N GLU A 199 3.76 -19.30 -4.59
CA GLU A 199 2.84 -20.04 -3.73
C GLU A 199 2.94 -19.63 -2.26
N GLU A 200 4.15 -19.34 -1.78
CA GLU A 200 4.35 -18.92 -0.39
C GLU A 200 3.80 -17.51 -0.13
N PHE A 201 3.79 -16.62 -1.14
CA PHE A 201 3.13 -15.32 -1.03
C PHE A 201 1.63 -15.49 -0.92
N VAL A 202 1.04 -16.26 -1.83
CA VAL A 202 -0.41 -16.53 -1.87
C VAL A 202 -0.87 -17.19 -0.57
N LYS A 203 -0.10 -18.15 -0.04
CA LYS A 203 -0.41 -18.82 1.23
C LYS A 203 -0.53 -17.84 2.40
N VAL A 204 0.35 -16.84 2.49
CA VAL A 204 0.27 -15.81 3.53
C VAL A 204 -0.93 -14.89 3.31
N MET A 205 -1.14 -14.42 2.07
CA MET A 205 -2.24 -13.52 1.72
C MET A 205 -3.63 -14.16 1.95
N GLU A 206 -3.80 -15.44 1.63
CA GLU A 206 -5.08 -16.13 1.84
C GLU A 206 -5.34 -16.47 3.31
N ALA A 207 -4.28 -16.67 4.10
CA ALA A 207 -4.41 -16.96 5.52
C ALA A 207 -4.62 -15.70 6.39
N VAL A 208 -4.32 -14.52 5.84
CA VAL A 208 -4.54 -13.21 6.49
C VAL A 208 -5.34 -12.32 5.53
N PRO A 209 -6.68 -12.46 5.47
CA PRO A 209 -7.53 -11.77 4.49
C PRO A 209 -7.55 -10.24 4.57
N GLU A 210 -7.00 -9.65 5.63
CA GLU A 210 -6.83 -8.20 5.78
C GLU A 210 -5.54 -7.71 5.12
N LEU A 211 -4.62 -8.61 4.74
CA LEU A 211 -3.34 -8.24 4.15
C LEU A 211 -3.50 -7.82 2.69
N ASP A 212 -2.88 -6.69 2.32
CA ASP A 212 -2.94 -6.12 0.98
C ASP A 212 -1.63 -6.27 0.22
N VAL A 213 -0.49 -6.22 0.90
CA VAL A 213 0.84 -6.34 0.29
C VAL A 213 1.76 -7.20 1.14
N VAL A 214 2.42 -8.17 0.52
CA VAL A 214 3.46 -8.96 1.18
C VAL A 214 4.73 -9.03 0.33
N ARG A 215 5.86 -8.74 0.96
CA ARG A 215 7.18 -9.05 0.43
C ARG A 215 7.76 -10.22 1.19
N ILE A 216 8.24 -11.22 0.48
CA ILE A 216 8.97 -12.32 1.09
C ILE A 216 10.44 -12.19 0.67
N TRP A 217 11.18 -11.35 1.40
CA TRP A 217 12.65 -11.20 1.43
C TRP A 217 13.01 -10.23 2.57
N SER A 218 13.99 -10.57 3.42
CA SER A 218 14.26 -9.85 4.68
C SER A 218 15.05 -8.53 4.58
N GLN A 219 14.99 -7.83 3.45
CA GLN A 219 15.73 -6.59 3.21
C GLN A 219 14.83 -5.60 2.46
N PHE A 220 14.98 -4.31 2.76
CA PHE A 220 14.23 -3.19 2.17
C PHE A 220 12.73 -3.13 2.53
N TYR A 221 12.45 -3.21 3.82
CA TYR A 221 11.16 -2.84 4.41
C TYR A 221 11.37 -1.70 5.42
N PHE A 222 10.29 -1.02 5.80
CA PHE A 222 10.33 0.11 6.70
C PHE A 222 8.99 0.29 7.42
N SER A 223 9.03 1.03 8.53
CA SER A 223 7.84 1.57 9.17
C SER A 223 7.76 3.08 8.94
N ILE A 224 6.56 3.64 9.03
CA ILE A 224 6.23 5.05 8.91
C ILE A 224 5.47 5.43 10.18
N LEU A 225 5.95 6.46 10.87
CA LEU A 225 5.18 7.16 11.89
C LEU A 225 4.67 8.47 11.30
N TYR A 226 3.37 8.71 11.42
CA TYR A 226 2.77 10.00 11.13
C TYR A 226 2.47 10.73 12.44
N GLU A 227 3.02 11.92 12.56
CA GLU A 227 2.73 12.88 13.62
C GLU A 227 1.79 13.92 13.02
N GLU A 228 0.53 13.90 13.45
CA GLU A 228 -0.47 14.87 13.02
C GLU A 228 -0.04 16.28 13.45
N GLY A 229 -0.11 17.22 12.50
CA GLY A 229 0.18 18.63 12.74
C GLY A 229 -1.10 19.44 12.86
N ASP A 230 -0.97 20.75 13.03
CA ASP A 230 -2.13 21.65 12.97
C ASP A 230 -2.51 22.00 11.53
N GLU A 231 -3.66 22.67 11.37
CA GLU A 231 -4.20 23.07 10.07
C GLU A 231 -3.25 23.99 9.28
N VAL A 232 -2.35 24.71 9.96
CA VAL A 232 -1.47 25.71 9.34
C VAL A 232 -0.15 25.09 8.89
N GLU A 233 0.50 24.31 9.76
CA GLU A 233 1.83 23.78 9.51
C GLU A 233 1.83 22.42 8.81
N GLY A 234 0.78 21.61 8.99
CA GLY A 234 0.70 20.26 8.47
C GLY A 234 1.53 19.24 9.26
N GLY A 235 1.36 17.96 8.94
CA GLY A 235 1.92 16.84 9.70
C GLY A 235 3.37 16.50 9.37
N CYS A 236 3.95 15.55 10.10
CA CYS A 236 5.31 15.07 9.91
C CYS A 236 5.34 13.55 9.71
N LEU A 237 6.07 13.07 8.70
CA LEU A 237 6.31 11.65 8.49
C LEU A 237 7.73 11.28 8.91
N ILE A 238 7.87 10.17 9.64
CA ILE A 238 9.16 9.59 10.03
C ILE A 238 9.24 8.17 9.49
N ARG A 239 10.10 7.97 8.48
CA ARG A 239 10.35 6.66 7.89
C ARG A 239 11.55 6.00 8.55
N LYS A 240 11.35 4.86 9.20
CA LYS A 240 12.38 4.06 9.87
C LYS A 240 12.74 2.83 9.04
N SER A 241 13.95 2.79 8.52
CA SER A 241 14.44 1.65 7.74
C SER A 241 14.57 0.40 8.63
N GLY A 242 14.07 -0.75 8.15
CA GLY A 242 14.05 -1.98 8.95
C GLY A 242 13.05 -1.97 10.11
N GLY A 243 12.19 -0.94 10.20
CA GLY A 243 11.07 -0.91 11.13
C GLY A 243 10.03 -1.99 10.81
N LYS A 244 9.61 -2.73 11.83
CA LYS A 244 8.56 -3.76 11.76
C LYS A 244 7.79 -3.77 13.08
N PHE A 245 6.58 -4.28 13.04
CA PHE A 245 5.71 -4.41 14.19
C PHE A 245 5.61 -5.88 14.64
N HIS A 246 4.47 -6.24 15.24
CA HIS A 246 4.24 -7.60 15.71
C HIS A 246 4.20 -8.61 14.54
N PRO A 247 4.47 -9.90 14.82
CA PRO A 247 4.33 -10.96 13.83
C PRO A 247 2.90 -11.11 13.32
N LEU A 248 2.74 -11.68 12.13
CA LEU A 248 1.43 -12.09 11.62
C LEU A 248 0.93 -13.34 12.38
N PRO A 249 -0.38 -13.43 12.69
CA PRO A 249 -0.97 -14.62 13.28
C PRO A 249 -0.69 -15.87 12.43
N GLY A 250 -0.15 -16.94 13.03
CA GLY A 250 0.19 -18.18 12.32
C GLY A 250 1.45 -18.13 11.45
N PHE A 251 2.06 -16.95 11.24
CA PHE A 251 3.27 -16.78 10.45
C PHE A 251 4.34 -16.00 11.24
N PRO A 252 5.03 -16.63 12.21
CA PRO A 252 6.00 -15.95 13.09
C PRO A 252 7.22 -15.40 12.34
N LYS A 253 7.48 -15.88 11.13
CA LYS A 253 8.55 -15.39 10.24
C LYS A 253 8.13 -14.18 9.40
N CYS A 254 6.87 -13.78 9.49
CA CYS A 254 6.31 -12.61 8.87
C CYS A 254 5.97 -11.57 9.93
N SER A 255 6.18 -10.30 9.64
CA SER A 255 5.83 -9.20 10.54
C SER A 255 5.17 -8.07 9.75
N LEU A 256 4.25 -7.37 10.40
CA LEU A 256 3.66 -6.16 9.83
C LEU A 256 4.76 -5.09 9.65
N ALA A 257 4.58 -4.27 8.62
CA ALA A 257 5.39 -3.11 8.28
C ALA A 257 4.49 -2.06 7.61
N ASP A 258 5.00 -0.87 7.32
CA ASP A 258 4.24 0.14 6.56
C ASP A 258 4.62 0.16 5.08
N GLY A 259 5.79 -0.37 4.71
CA GLY A 259 6.14 -0.49 3.30
C GLY A 259 7.30 -1.42 2.98
N VAL A 260 7.32 -1.84 1.72
CA VAL A 260 8.27 -2.82 1.16
C VAL A 260 8.75 -2.37 -0.23
N VAL A 261 10.04 -2.49 -0.53
CA VAL A 261 10.61 -1.94 -1.77
C VAL A 261 10.75 -3.01 -2.86
N ASN A 262 9.94 -2.92 -3.91
CA ASN A 262 9.91 -3.84 -5.07
C ASN A 262 9.71 -5.31 -4.64
N PHE A 263 9.64 -6.24 -5.60
CA PHE A 263 9.42 -7.68 -5.37
C PHE A 263 8.38 -8.00 -4.28
N PHE A 264 7.11 -7.68 -4.56
CA PHE A 264 6.01 -7.92 -3.63
C PHE A 264 4.81 -8.51 -4.37
N LEU A 265 4.05 -9.35 -3.68
CA LEU A 265 2.71 -9.74 -4.11
C LEU A 265 1.73 -8.77 -3.47
N ALA A 266 0.79 -8.25 -4.24
CA ALA A 266 -0.23 -7.34 -3.73
C ALA A 266 -1.61 -7.67 -4.26
N ARG A 267 -2.63 -7.32 -3.48
CA ARG A 267 -4.03 -7.39 -3.87
C ARG A 267 -4.34 -6.31 -4.90
N THR A 268 -4.91 -6.72 -6.02
CA THR A 268 -5.08 -5.85 -7.19
C THR A 268 -5.96 -4.64 -6.90
N ASP A 269 -7.10 -4.84 -6.23
CA ASP A 269 -8.06 -3.78 -5.92
C ASP A 269 -7.50 -2.79 -4.88
N ALA A 270 -6.78 -3.26 -3.87
CA ALA A 270 -6.15 -2.43 -2.84
C ALA A 270 -5.13 -1.46 -3.45
N VAL A 271 -4.24 -1.97 -4.31
CA VAL A 271 -3.25 -1.12 -4.99
C VAL A 271 -3.92 -0.15 -5.96
N ARG A 272 -5.00 -0.55 -6.66
CA ARG A 272 -5.77 0.35 -7.53
C ARG A 272 -6.42 1.50 -6.77
N ARG A 273 -6.91 1.26 -5.55
CA ARG A 273 -7.50 2.31 -4.70
C ARG A 273 -6.50 3.38 -4.30
N VAL A 274 -5.26 3.00 -4.02
CA VAL A 274 -4.18 3.94 -3.65
C VAL A 274 -3.60 4.62 -4.89
N GLY A 275 -3.25 3.83 -5.91
CA GLY A 275 -2.57 4.30 -7.11
C GLY A 275 -1.13 4.73 -6.88
N PHE A 276 -0.31 4.70 -7.93
CA PHE A 276 1.05 5.24 -7.91
C PHE A 276 1.03 6.66 -8.49
N ASP A 277 1.56 7.68 -7.81
CA ASP A 277 1.54 9.05 -8.35
C ASP A 277 2.39 9.18 -9.64
N PRO A 278 1.79 9.36 -10.84
CA PRO A 278 2.54 9.32 -12.08
C PRO A 278 3.47 10.54 -12.27
N GLN A 279 3.32 11.60 -11.45
CA GLN A 279 4.25 12.72 -11.46
C GLN A 279 5.65 12.31 -10.96
N LEU A 280 5.75 11.20 -10.21
CA LEU A 280 7.01 10.66 -9.73
C LEU A 280 7.64 9.70 -10.75
N GLN A 281 8.39 10.29 -11.69
CA GLN A 281 8.92 9.55 -12.84
C GLN A 281 10.17 8.72 -12.53
N ARG A 282 11.11 9.25 -11.72
CA ARG A 282 12.46 8.68 -11.52
C ARG A 282 12.76 8.24 -10.10
N VAL A 283 12.21 8.96 -9.12
CA VAL A 283 12.45 8.69 -7.70
C VAL A 283 11.12 8.47 -7.02
N ALA A 284 10.81 7.21 -6.70
CA ALA A 284 9.80 6.87 -5.73
C ALA A 284 9.86 5.39 -5.35
N HIS A 285 9.66 5.11 -4.08
CA HIS A 285 9.41 3.78 -3.52
C HIS A 285 8.50 3.88 -2.31
N SER A 286 8.84 4.76 -1.37
CA SER A 286 8.12 4.91 -0.10
C SER A 286 6.83 5.70 -0.27
N GLU A 287 6.81 6.55 -1.29
CA GLU A 287 5.77 7.50 -1.60
C GLU A 287 4.42 6.81 -1.84
N PHE A 288 4.40 5.67 -2.52
CA PHE A 288 3.20 4.83 -2.66
C PHE A 288 2.64 4.36 -1.31
N PHE A 289 3.53 3.96 -0.39
CA PHE A 289 3.13 3.49 0.94
C PHE A 289 2.77 4.63 1.90
N MET A 290 3.35 5.81 1.69
CA MET A 290 2.95 7.03 2.41
C MET A 290 1.53 7.44 2.02
N ASP A 291 1.21 7.43 0.71
CA ASP A 291 -0.14 7.72 0.22
C ASP A 291 -1.14 6.61 0.59
N GLY A 292 -0.66 5.37 0.74
CA GLY A 292 -1.44 4.22 1.21
C GLY A 292 -1.49 4.05 2.73
N LEU A 293 -0.92 4.97 3.52
CA LEU A 293 -0.86 4.84 4.98
C LEU A 293 -2.28 4.84 5.57
N GLY A 294 -2.61 3.81 6.35
CA GLY A 294 -3.98 3.61 6.87
C GLY A 294 -4.98 3.03 5.88
N LEU A 295 -4.58 2.82 4.61
CA LEU A 295 -5.39 2.16 3.57
C LEU A 295 -4.86 0.76 3.19
N LEU A 296 -3.55 0.54 3.32
CA LEU A 296 -2.90 -0.73 3.00
C LEU A 296 -2.42 -1.41 4.27
N MET A 297 -2.70 -2.71 4.38
CA MET A 297 -2.03 -3.58 5.35
C MET A 297 -0.82 -4.26 4.67
N VAL A 298 0.38 -4.04 5.21
CA VAL A 298 1.63 -4.50 4.59
C VAL A 298 2.41 -5.43 5.54
N ALA A 299 3.01 -6.47 4.98
CA ALA A 299 3.88 -7.38 5.72
C ALA A 299 5.18 -7.73 4.98
N THR A 300 6.17 -8.11 5.76
CA THR A 300 7.45 -8.63 5.29
C THR A 300 7.72 -10.01 5.89
N CYS A 301 8.25 -10.93 5.10
CA CYS A 301 8.56 -12.31 5.48
C CYS A 301 9.99 -12.70 5.08
N LYS A 302 10.57 -13.72 5.71
CA LYS A 302 12.00 -14.10 5.53
C LYS A 302 12.29 -15.23 4.51
N ASP A 303 11.28 -15.94 4.00
CA ASP A 303 11.48 -17.30 3.47
C ASP A 303 11.72 -17.45 1.94
N VAL A 304 11.29 -16.51 1.10
CA VAL A 304 11.45 -16.55 -0.37
C VAL A 304 12.57 -15.64 -0.81
N LYS A 305 13.23 -16.04 -1.91
CA LYS A 305 14.35 -15.31 -2.48
C LYS A 305 14.16 -15.03 -3.97
N ILE A 306 14.49 -13.81 -4.39
CA ILE A 306 14.65 -13.42 -5.79
C ILE A 306 16.11 -13.10 -6.08
N SER A 307 16.63 -13.56 -7.21
CA SER A 307 17.99 -13.22 -7.63
C SER A 307 17.98 -12.00 -8.54
N HIS A 308 19.14 -11.35 -8.69
CA HIS A 308 19.34 -10.28 -9.65
C HIS A 308 20.35 -10.72 -10.69
N GLN A 309 20.16 -10.26 -11.93
CA GLN A 309 21.15 -10.39 -12.98
C GLN A 309 22.40 -9.58 -12.63
N ARG A 310 23.59 -10.13 -12.92
CA ARG A 310 24.85 -9.41 -12.71
C ARG A 310 24.91 -8.23 -13.68
N LYS A 311 25.35 -7.06 -13.20
CA LYS A 311 25.62 -5.91 -14.06
C LYS A 311 27.00 -6.09 -14.69
N THR A 312 27.06 -6.10 -16.01
CA THR A 312 28.29 -6.14 -16.81
C THR A 312 28.31 -4.95 -17.75
N GLU A 313 29.47 -4.56 -18.26
CA GLU A 313 29.55 -3.49 -19.26
C GLU A 313 28.75 -3.84 -20.52
N GLU A 314 28.80 -5.11 -20.94
CA GLU A 314 28.09 -5.65 -22.11
C GLU A 314 26.56 -5.58 -21.99
N ASN A 315 26.01 -5.70 -20.77
CA ASN A 315 24.55 -5.61 -20.56
C ASN A 315 24.09 -4.23 -20.09
N THR A 316 24.99 -3.27 -19.89
CA THR A 316 24.63 -1.93 -19.46
C THR A 316 24.38 -1.05 -20.67
N ASN A 317 23.14 -0.58 -20.85
CA ASN A 317 22.81 0.39 -21.89
C ASN A 317 23.23 1.81 -21.43
N PRO A 318 24.13 2.52 -22.15
CA PRO A 318 24.55 3.88 -21.78
C PRO A 318 23.38 4.87 -21.75
N ARG A 319 22.49 4.80 -22.74
CA ARG A 319 21.29 5.64 -22.82
C ARG A 319 20.36 5.39 -21.63
N TYR A 320 20.23 4.15 -21.16
CA TYR A 320 19.49 3.85 -19.93
C TYR A 320 20.15 4.49 -18.69
N THR A 321 21.49 4.46 -18.63
CA THR A 321 22.26 4.96 -17.48
C THR A 321 22.03 6.45 -17.22
N GLU A 322 21.79 7.24 -18.28
CA GLU A 322 21.42 8.66 -18.18
C GLU A 322 20.11 8.88 -17.40
N PHE A 323 19.14 7.98 -17.52
CA PHE A 323 17.85 8.05 -16.83
C PHE A 323 17.82 7.32 -15.50
N ARG A 324 18.79 6.43 -15.26
CA ARG A 324 18.90 5.63 -14.03
C ARG A 324 19.20 6.49 -12.80
N ARG A 325 20.01 7.53 -12.98
CA ARG A 325 20.47 8.41 -11.90
C ARG A 325 19.57 9.64 -11.83
N PRO A 326 18.77 9.80 -10.77
CA PRO A 326 17.92 10.98 -10.64
C PRO A 326 18.77 12.23 -10.46
N LYS A 327 18.29 13.34 -10.99
CA LYS A 327 18.87 14.66 -10.75
C LYS A 327 18.41 15.19 -9.39
N ASN A 328 19.13 16.16 -8.83
CA ASN A 328 18.71 16.82 -7.59
C ASN A 328 17.32 17.47 -7.74
N SER A 329 16.98 17.96 -8.93
CA SER A 329 15.65 18.48 -9.26
C SER A 329 14.54 17.44 -9.07
N ASP A 330 14.78 16.17 -9.39
CA ASP A 330 13.78 15.10 -9.23
C ASP A 330 13.47 14.85 -7.75
N ASN A 331 14.50 14.86 -6.89
CA ASN A 331 14.34 14.73 -5.45
C ASN A 331 13.65 15.96 -4.82
N ASN A 332 13.99 17.16 -5.29
CA ASN A 332 13.34 18.38 -4.84
C ASN A 332 11.86 18.40 -5.21
N PHE A 333 11.54 18.08 -6.46
CA PHE A 333 10.17 17.98 -6.95
C PHE A 333 9.37 16.95 -6.16
N LYS A 334 9.92 15.75 -5.94
CA LYS A 334 9.30 14.70 -5.11
C LYS A 334 8.94 15.22 -3.72
N SER A 335 9.88 15.88 -3.04
CA SER A 335 9.63 16.43 -1.70
C SER A 335 8.55 17.51 -1.71
N GLN A 336 8.61 18.45 -2.66
CA GLN A 336 7.61 19.51 -2.81
C GLN A 336 6.21 18.95 -3.10
N LEU A 337 6.12 17.94 -3.98
CA LEU A 337 4.87 17.28 -4.29
C LEU A 337 4.25 16.66 -3.04
N HIS A 338 5.01 15.93 -2.23
CA HIS A 338 4.49 15.31 -1.01
C HIS A 338 4.15 16.32 0.09
N TYR A 339 4.95 17.37 0.27
CA TYR A 339 4.64 18.45 1.22
C TYR A 339 3.31 19.11 0.90
N PHE A 340 3.08 19.39 -0.38
CA PHE A 340 1.82 19.99 -0.82
C PHE A 340 0.65 18.99 -0.78
N LYS A 341 0.80 17.85 -1.46
CA LYS A 341 -0.27 16.86 -1.65
C LYS A 341 -0.79 16.28 -0.32
N ASN A 342 0.11 16.00 0.61
CA ASN A 342 -0.22 15.34 1.87
C ASN A 342 -0.24 16.30 3.07
N HIS A 343 -0.20 17.62 2.82
CA HIS A 343 -0.13 18.68 3.84
C HIS A 343 0.91 18.36 4.93
N LEU A 344 2.17 18.20 4.50
CA LEU A 344 3.27 17.81 5.37
C LEU A 344 4.24 18.96 5.60
N LYS A 345 4.56 19.20 6.87
CA LYS A 345 5.66 20.05 7.33
C LYS A 345 7.02 19.39 7.10
N CYS A 346 7.11 18.08 7.31
CA CYS A 346 8.39 17.38 7.27
C CYS A 346 8.30 15.90 6.89
N ILE A 347 9.38 15.42 6.25
CA ILE A 347 9.62 14.00 6.02
C ILE A 347 11.04 13.69 6.52
N ARG A 348 11.15 12.85 7.55
CA ARG A 348 12.42 12.44 8.16
C ARG A 348 12.71 10.98 7.82
N TYR A 349 13.97 10.72 7.48
CA TYR A 349 14.46 9.38 7.19
C TYR A 349 15.43 8.96 8.30
N SER A 350 15.22 7.77 8.85
CA SER A 350 16.03 7.18 9.93
C SER A 350 16.36 5.71 9.68
#